data_AF-A0A8C5S5W1-F1
#
_entry.id   AF-A0A8C5S5W1-F1
#
_cell.length_a   1.000
_cell.length_b   1.000
_cell.length_c   1.000
_cell.angle_alpha   90.00
_cell.angle_beta   90.00
_cell.angle_gamma   90.00
#
_symmetry.space_group_name_H-M   'P 1'
#
loop_
_entity.id
_entity.type
_entity.pdbx_description
1 polymer ?
#
loop_
_entity_poly.entity_id
_entity_poly.type
_entity_poly.pdbx_seq_one_letter_code
_entity_poly.pdbx_strand_id
1 'polypeptide(L)'
;MTDVFLICFSVVNPASFQNVKEEWVPELKEYAPNVPYLLVGTQIGAYCYVECSALTQKGLKTVFDEAIIAILTPKKHTMKKRIGSRCINCCLIT
;
A
#
# COMPACT_ATOMS: atom_id res chain seq x y z
N MET A 1 -13.96 4.98 -17.80
CA MET A 1 -13.68 3.55 -18.00
C MET A 1 -12.58 3.21 -17.05
N THR A 2 -12.81 2.24 -16.17
CA THR A 2 -11.84 1.80 -15.16
C THR A 2 -11.24 0.49 -15.62
N ASP A 3 -9.92 0.43 -15.68
CA ASP A 3 -9.20 -0.77 -16.16
C ASP A 3 -8.83 -1.72 -15.01
N VAL A 4 -8.70 -1.22 -13.78
CA VAL A 4 -8.36 -2.01 -12.58
C VAL A 4 -8.81 -1.31 -11.30
N PHE A 5 -9.26 -2.09 -10.31
CA PHE A 5 -9.51 -1.61 -8.95
C PHE A 5 -8.36 -1.97 -7.99
N LEU A 6 -8.00 -1.06 -7.08
CA LEU A 6 -7.08 -1.33 -5.97
C LEU A 6 -7.88 -1.47 -4.68
N ILE A 7 -7.83 -2.67 -4.07
CA ILE A 7 -8.50 -2.93 -2.80
C ILE A 7 -7.46 -3.03 -1.69
N CYS A 8 -7.41 -2.03 -0.81
CA CYS A 8 -6.42 -1.96 0.26
C CYS A 8 -6.97 -2.55 1.56
N PHE A 9 -6.20 -3.41 2.22
CA PHE A 9 -6.48 -3.87 3.59
C PHE A 9 -5.26 -3.64 4.49
N SER A 10 -5.45 -3.70 5.79
CA SER A 10 -4.37 -3.58 6.78
C SER A 10 -3.87 -4.96 7.20
N VAL A 11 -2.56 -5.21 7.07
CA VAL A 11 -1.98 -6.48 7.54
C VAL A 11 -1.96 -6.60 9.06
N VAL A 12 -2.12 -5.49 9.78
CA VAL A 12 -2.19 -5.46 11.25
C VAL A 12 -3.63 -5.49 11.78
N ASN A 13 -4.64 -5.47 10.90
CA ASN A 13 -6.05 -5.54 11.29
C ASN A 13 -6.81 -6.57 10.42
N PRO A 14 -6.98 -7.81 10.90
CA PRO A 14 -7.67 -8.88 10.17
C PRO A 14 -9.11 -8.54 9.76
N ALA A 15 -9.83 -7.72 10.55
CA ALA A 15 -11.19 -7.32 10.22
C ALA A 15 -11.26 -6.52 8.91
N SER A 16 -10.21 -5.76 8.59
CA SER A 16 -10.16 -5.02 7.31
C SER A 16 -10.10 -5.94 6.10
N PHE A 17 -9.44 -7.10 6.21
CA PHE A 17 -9.43 -8.11 5.15
C PHE A 17 -10.78 -8.83 5.05
N GLN A 18 -11.44 -9.05 6.18
CA GLN A 18 -12.78 -9.65 6.19
C GLN A 18 -13.79 -8.75 5.47
N ASN A 19 -13.79 -7.44 5.70
CA ASN A 19 -14.67 -6.50 4.99
C ASN A 19 -14.43 -6.52 3.46
N VAL A 20 -13.17 -6.67 3.02
CA VAL A 20 -12.88 -6.82 1.59
C VAL A 20 -13.62 -8.01 0.99
N LYS A 21 -13.58 -9.15 1.69
CA LYS A 21 -14.16 -10.40 1.21
C LYS A 21 -15.69 -10.38 1.24
N GLU A 22 -16.27 -9.84 2.31
CA GLU A 22 -17.71 -9.96 2.57
C GLU A 22 -18.52 -8.78 2.05
N GLU A 23 -17.91 -7.59 1.88
CA GLU A 23 -18.62 -6.38 1.44
C GLU A 23 -18.08 -5.87 0.10
N TRP A 24 -16.79 -5.53 0.03
CA TRP A 24 -16.29 -4.72 -1.09
C TRP A 24 -16.11 -5.50 -2.39
N VAL A 25 -15.67 -6.75 -2.34
CA VAL A 25 -15.54 -7.59 -3.55
C VAL A 25 -16.90 -7.94 -4.16
N PRO A 26 -17.91 -8.37 -3.37
CA PRO A 26 -19.27 -8.56 -3.88
C PRO A 26 -19.84 -7.29 -4.52
N GLU A 27 -19.73 -6.14 -3.86
CA GLU A 27 -20.22 -4.84 -4.37
C GLU A 27 -19.54 -4.47 -5.70
N LEU A 28 -18.21 -4.59 -5.78
CA LEU A 28 -17.46 -4.32 -7.01
C LEU A 28 -17.84 -5.28 -8.15
N LYS A 29 -18.12 -6.54 -7.84
CA LYS A 29 -18.54 -7.52 -8.85
C LYS A 29 -19.94 -7.27 -9.38
N GLU A 30 -20.84 -6.69 -8.58
CA GLU A 30 -22.15 -6.25 -9.02
C GLU A 30 -22.05 -5.03 -9.95
N TYR A 31 -21.24 -4.04 -9.57
CA TYR A 31 -21.06 -2.82 -10.36
C TYR A 31 -20.23 -3.04 -11.64
N ALA A 32 -19.15 -3.82 -11.56
CA ALA A 32 -18.16 -4.00 -12.62
C ALA A 32 -17.62 -5.44 -12.68
N PRO A 33 -18.42 -6.41 -13.20
CA PRO A 33 -18.08 -7.84 -13.14
C PRO A 33 -16.78 -8.22 -13.88
N ASN A 34 -16.45 -7.48 -14.95
CA ASN A 34 -15.34 -7.78 -15.86
C ASN A 34 -14.04 -7.02 -15.54
N VAL A 35 -14.08 -6.05 -14.62
CA VAL A 35 -12.89 -5.26 -14.28
C VAL A 35 -12.09 -6.03 -13.22
N PRO A 36 -10.78 -6.30 -13.44
CA PRO A 36 -9.96 -6.96 -12.45
C PRO A 36 -9.70 -6.06 -11.24
N TYR A 37 -9.36 -6.67 -10.10
CA TYR A 37 -8.91 -5.95 -8.91
C TYR A 37 -7.60 -6.53 -8.38
N LEU A 38 -6.78 -5.65 -7.79
CA LEU A 38 -5.54 -6.00 -7.09
C LEU A 38 -5.73 -5.77 -5.60
N LEU A 39 -5.42 -6.78 -4.79
CA LEU A 39 -5.44 -6.67 -3.35
C LEU A 39 -4.09 -6.12 -2.83
N VAL A 40 -4.14 -5.06 -2.01
CA VAL A 40 -2.95 -4.37 -1.49
C VAL A 40 -2.91 -4.44 0.04
N GLY A 41 -1.89 -5.13 0.56
CA GLY A 41 -1.60 -5.17 1.99
C GLY A 41 -0.87 -3.91 2.46
N THR A 42 -1.47 -3.14 3.36
CA THR A 42 -0.92 -1.92 3.95
C THR A 42 -0.41 -2.16 5.37
N GLN A 43 0.38 -1.23 5.91
CA GLN A 43 0.92 -1.29 7.28
C GLN A 43 1.94 -2.43 7.53
N ILE A 44 2.69 -2.82 6.49
CA ILE A 44 3.74 -3.85 6.54
C ILE A 44 4.99 -3.49 7.37
N GLY A 45 5.05 -2.27 7.92
CA GLY A 45 6.20 -1.82 8.74
C GLY A 45 7.49 -1.53 7.94
N ALA A 46 7.40 -1.39 6.61
CA ALA A 46 8.53 -1.02 5.76
C ALA A 46 9.13 0.34 6.16
N TYR A 47 10.46 0.46 6.05
CA TYR A 47 11.17 1.70 6.38
C TYR A 47 10.88 2.81 5.37
N CYS A 48 11.02 2.49 4.07
CA CYS A 48 10.72 3.34 2.94
C CYS A 48 10.42 2.49 1.70
N TYR A 49 9.79 3.09 0.70
CA TYR A 49 9.66 2.53 -0.64
C TYR A 49 10.57 3.30 -1.59
N VAL A 50 11.37 2.60 -2.37
CA VAL A 50 12.29 3.20 -3.35
C VAL A 50 12.18 2.41 -4.66
N GLU A 51 11.85 3.10 -5.74
CA GLU A 51 11.92 2.53 -7.09
C GLU A 51 13.36 2.60 -7.60
N CYS A 52 13.85 1.50 -8.18
CA CYS A 52 15.14 1.49 -8.86
C CYS A 52 15.11 0.63 -10.12
N SER A 53 16.03 0.93 -11.04
CA SER A 53 16.29 0.15 -12.25
C SER A 53 17.78 -0.17 -12.29
N ALA A 54 18.12 -1.44 -12.12
CA ALA A 54 19.52 -1.88 -12.18
C ALA A 54 20.13 -1.64 -13.58
N LEU A 55 19.34 -1.83 -14.64
CA LEU A 55 19.77 -1.65 -16.03
C LEU A 55 20.15 -0.19 -16.34
N THR A 56 19.29 0.76 -15.95
CA THR A 56 19.50 2.19 -16.21
C THR A 56 20.25 2.90 -15.10
N GLN A 57 20.54 2.18 -14.00
CA GLN A 57 21.10 2.69 -12.75
C GLN A 57 20.27 3.79 -12.06
N LYS A 58 19.05 4.06 -12.53
CA LYS A 58 18.13 5.02 -11.91
C LYS A 58 17.73 4.51 -10.52
N GLY A 59 17.83 5.37 -9.51
CA GLY A 59 17.44 5.07 -8.11
C GLY A 59 18.39 4.14 -7.37
N LEU A 60 19.46 3.62 -8.02
CA LEU A 60 20.36 2.65 -7.41
C LEU A 60 21.08 3.22 -6.18
N LYS A 61 21.62 4.45 -6.28
CA LYS A 61 22.27 5.13 -5.15
C LYS A 61 21.31 5.32 -3.98
N THR A 62 20.07 5.74 -4.27
CA THR A 62 19.03 5.97 -3.26
C THR A 62 18.70 4.70 -2.48
N VAL A 63 18.63 3.55 -3.15
CA VAL A 63 18.39 2.27 -2.46
C VAL A 63 19.48 1.98 -1.43
N PHE A 64 20.75 2.17 -1.79
CA PHE A 64 21.86 1.93 -0.87
C PHE A 64 21.93 2.96 0.25
N ASP A 65 21.71 4.24 -0.05
CA ASP A 65 21.68 5.31 0.95
C ASP A 65 20.58 5.05 2.00
N GLU A 66 19.34 4.75 1.55
CA GLU A 66 18.22 4.48 2.45
C GLU A 66 18.43 3.22 3.29
N ALA A 67 19.07 2.18 2.74
CA ALA A 67 19.42 0.98 3.51
C ALA A 67 20.42 1.28 4.62
N ILE A 68 21.42 2.12 4.35
CA ILE A 68 22.39 2.58 5.34
C ILE A 68 21.69 3.43 6.42
N ILE A 69 20.83 4.37 6.01
CA ILE A 69 20.10 5.22 6.95
C ILE A 69 19.15 4.38 7.84
N ALA A 70 18.52 3.35 7.28
CA ALA A 70 17.61 2.46 8.00
C ALA A 70 18.29 1.72 9.17
N ILE A 71 19.58 1.38 9.02
CA ILE A 71 20.35 0.71 10.08
C ILE A 71 21.03 1.70 11.03
N LEU A 72 21.52 2.84 10.52
CA LEU A 72 22.29 3.80 11.31
C LEU A 72 21.41 4.73 12.14
N THR A 73 20.15 4.93 11.74
CA THR A 73 19.23 5.83 12.44
C THR A 73 18.36 5.00 13.40
N PRO A 74 18.62 5.04 14.72
CA PRO A 74 17.74 4.36 15.67
C PRO A 74 16.34 4.95 15.52
N LYS A 75 15.37 4.12 15.15
CA LYS A 75 13.97 4.49 15.13
C LYS A 75 13.64 4.99 16.54
N LYS A 76 13.42 6.30 16.73
CA LYS A 76 12.52 6.72 17.80
C LYS A 76 11.24 5.96 17.49
N HIS A 77 10.89 4.99 18.34
CA HIS A 77 9.67 4.22 18.23
C HIS A 77 8.46 5.12 18.57
N THR A 78 8.45 6.34 18.05
CA THR A 78 7.22 7.06 17.83
C THR A 78 6.69 6.46 16.55
N MET A 79 5.82 5.48 16.69
CA MET A 79 4.63 5.40 15.83
C MET A 79 4.07 6.81 15.78
N LYS A 80 4.56 7.65 14.87
CA LYS A 80 3.85 8.86 14.51
C LYS A 80 2.58 8.30 13.89
N LYS A 81 1.52 8.25 14.70
CA LYS A 81 0.16 8.53 14.25
C LYS A 81 0.22 9.86 13.50
N ARG A 82 0.79 9.87 12.30
CA ARG A 82 0.23 10.69 11.25
C ARG A 82 -1.03 9.93 10.86
N ILE A 83 -2.08 10.18 11.65
CA ILE A 83 -3.37 10.53 11.07
C ILE A 83 -3.10 11.78 10.22
N GLY A 84 -2.38 11.58 9.11
CA GLY A 84 -2.39 12.49 7.99
C GLY A 84 -3.46 11.90 7.12
N SER A 85 -4.57 12.63 6.98
CA SER A 85 -5.83 12.28 6.33
C SER A 85 -5.71 11.97 4.83
N ARG A 86 -4.74 11.14 4.45
CA ARG A 86 -4.54 10.58 3.11
C ARG A 86 -4.07 9.13 3.22
N CYS A 87 -4.59 8.36 4.20
CA CYS A 87 -4.99 7.00 3.82
C CYS A 87 -5.78 7.22 2.54
N ILE A 88 -5.22 6.80 1.41
CA ILE A 88 -5.88 6.93 0.12
C ILE A 88 -7.29 6.40 0.41
N ASN A 89 -8.29 7.27 0.29
CA ASN A 89 -9.67 6.83 0.14
C ASN A 89 -9.67 6.03 -1.17
N CYS A 90 -9.16 4.80 -1.13
CA CYS A 90 -9.38 3.78 -2.15
C CYS A 90 -10.78 3.18 -1.98
N CYS A 91 -11.61 3.76 -1.10
CA CYS A 91 -13.06 3.69 -1.20
C CYS A 91 -13.63 4.71 -2.19
N LEU A 92 -12.83 5.56 -2.83
CA LEU A 92 -13.30 6.23 -4.04
C LEU A 92 -13.21 5.21 -5.17
N ILE A 93 -14.36 4.60 -5.41
CA ILE A 93 -14.82 4.13 -6.70
C ILE A 93 -14.24 5.07 -7.76
N THR A 94 -13.16 4.66 -8.43
CA THR A 94 -12.74 5.28 -9.69
C THR A 94 -13.20 4.40 -10.81
#